data_AF-A0A3D2N615-F1
#
_entry.id   AF-A0A3D2N615-F1
#
_cell.length_a   1.000
_cell.length_b   1.000
_cell.length_c   1.000
_cell.angle_alpha   90.00
_cell.angle_beta   90.00
_cell.angle_gamma   90.00
#
_symmetry.space_group_name_H-M   'P 1'
#
loop_
_entity.id
_entity.type
_entity.pdbx_description
1 polymer ?
#
loop_
_entity_poly.entity_id
_entity_poly.type
_entity_poly.pdbx_seq_one_letter_code
_entity_poly.pdbx_strand_id
1 'polypeptide(L)' 'MQIFHLAMIMADVSGKVVPEAANWREELFGSERMLVSLNESNSTDHEILPTNVKSAVDGAVGVAERFDDITMLAITLK' A
#
# COMPACT_ATOMS: atom_id res chain seq x y z
N MET A 1 2.11 20.15 13.92
CA MET A 1 1.07 19.45 14.69
C MET A 1 0.80 18.15 13.95
N GLN A 2 1.43 17.05 14.38
CA GLN A 2 1.39 15.78 13.65
C GLN A 2 0.63 14.78 14.51
N ILE A 3 -0.66 14.61 14.23
CA ILE A 3 -1.48 13.60 14.89
C ILE A 3 -1.28 12.31 14.10
N PHE A 4 -0.40 11.46 14.63
CA PHE A 4 -0.17 10.09 14.18
C PHE A 4 -1.14 9.17 14.91
N HIS A 5 -2.11 8.54 14.26
CA HIS A 5 -2.72 7.28 14.74
C HIS A 5 -3.41 6.54 13.59
N LEU A 6 -2.67 6.27 12.50
CA LEU A 6 -3.10 5.28 11.53
C LEU A 6 -2.04 4.19 11.40
N ALA A 7 -2.38 3.00 11.86
CA ALA A 7 -1.64 1.79 11.54
C ALA A 7 -2.33 1.16 10.34
N MET A 8 -1.60 1.06 9.23
CA MET A 8 -2.06 0.36 8.03
C MET A 8 -1.21 -0.89 7.85
N ILE A 9 -1.86 -2.05 7.86
CA ILE A 9 -1.21 -3.35 7.67
C ILE A 9 -1.58 -3.85 6.28
N MET A 10 -0.58 -4.18 5.47
CA MET A 10 -0.76 -4.69 4.10
C MET A 10 -0.12 -6.06 3.98
N ALA A 11 -0.93 -7.09 3.74
CA ALA A 11 -0.45 -8.46 3.60
C ALA A 11 -1.34 -9.24 2.61
N ASP A 12 -0.69 -10.03 1.76
CA ASP A 12 -1.31 -11.11 0.99
C ASP A 12 -1.51 -12.34 1.91
N VAL A 13 -2.52 -13.16 1.62
CA VAL A 13 -2.71 -14.49 2.22
C VAL A 13 -1.49 -15.40 2.06
N SER A 14 -0.64 -15.15 1.06
CA SER A 14 0.65 -15.83 0.86
C SER A 14 1.77 -15.35 1.79
N GLY A 15 1.51 -14.34 2.64
CA GLY A 15 2.47 -13.78 3.60
C GLY A 15 3.39 -12.71 3.02
N LYS A 16 3.18 -12.29 1.77
CA LYS A 16 3.95 -11.21 1.16
C LYS A 16 3.35 -9.84 1.47
N VAL A 17 4.20 -8.82 1.54
CA VAL A 17 3.80 -7.44 1.90
C VAL A 17 3.83 -6.51 0.69
N VAL A 18 3.08 -5.41 0.73
CA VAL A 18 2.98 -4.44 -0.38
C VAL A 18 4.31 -3.92 -0.93
N PRO A 19 5.33 -3.60 -0.11
CA PRO A 19 6.64 -3.21 -0.62
C PRO A 19 7.33 -4.24 -1.51
N GLU A 20 6.96 -5.52 -1.40
CA GLU A 20 7.54 -6.62 -2.19
C GLU A 20 6.82 -6.87 -3.52
N ALA A 21 5.74 -6.13 -3.81
CA ALA A 21 5.06 -6.22 -5.10
C ALA A 21 6.05 -5.88 -6.22
N ALA A 22 6.26 -6.80 -7.17
CA ALA A 22 7.28 -6.68 -8.21
C ALA A 22 6.64 -6.54 -9.60
N ASN A 23 7.26 -5.75 -10.48
CA ASN A 23 6.87 -5.72 -11.89
C ASN A 23 7.53 -6.86 -12.70
N TRP A 24 7.28 -6.91 -14.00
CA TRP A 24 7.80 -7.95 -14.91
C TRP A 24 9.34 -7.95 -15.05
N ARG A 25 10.00 -6.89 -14.57
CA ARG A 25 11.47 -6.76 -14.52
C ARG A 25 12.03 -7.12 -13.14
N GLU A 26 11.20 -7.68 -12.26
CA GLU A 26 11.54 -7.99 -10.86
C GLU A 26 11.87 -6.74 -10.01
N GLU A 27 11.45 -5.55 -10.45
CA GLU A 27 11.63 -4.32 -9.66
C GLU A 27 10.53 -4.21 -8.61
N LEU A 28 10.93 -4.16 -7.35
CA LEU A 28 10.01 -4.04 -6.20
C LEU A 28 9.38 -2.65 -6.14
N PHE A 29 8.12 -2.58 -5.72
CA PHE A 29 7.40 -1.35 -5.42
C PHE A 29 8.16 -0.55 -4.36
N GLY A 30 8.60 -1.21 -3.29
CA GLY A 30 9.48 -0.63 -2.28
C GLY A 30 8.78 0.27 -1.26
N SER A 31 9.41 0.40 -0.09
CA SER A 31 8.85 1.12 1.06
C SER A 31 8.72 2.62 0.84
N GLU A 32 9.59 3.23 0.03
CA GLU A 32 9.54 4.67 -0.24
C GLU A 32 8.28 5.07 -1.02
N ARG A 33 7.96 4.34 -2.10
CA ARG A 33 6.74 4.58 -2.88
C ARG A 33 5.48 4.31 -2.06
N MET A 34 5.52 3.29 -1.19
CA MET A 34 4.45 3.05 -0.23
C MET A 34 4.25 4.24 0.72
N LEU A 35 5.33 4.78 1.30
CA LEU A 35 5.26 5.95 2.19
C LEU A 35 4.75 7.19 1.45
N VAL A 36 5.14 7.40 0.19
CA VAL A 36 4.59 8.50 -0.61
C VAL A 36 3.08 8.34 -0.77
N SER A 37 2.60 7.17 -1.22
CA SER A 37 1.16 6.91 -1.41
C SER A 37 0.32 7.05 -0.13
N LEU A 38 0.93 6.72 1.02
CA LEU A 38 0.33 6.90 2.34
C LEU A 38 0.18 8.37 2.75
N ASN A 39 1.01 9.25 2.22
CA ASN A 39 1.03 10.68 2.54
C ASN A 39 0.33 11.55 1.48
N GLU A 40 -0.24 10.96 0.42
CA GLU A 40 -0.94 11.69 -0.66
C GLU A 40 -2.27 12.31 -0.21
N SER A 41 -2.89 11.77 0.85
CA SER A 41 -4.10 12.31 1.46
C SER A 41 -3.84 12.75 2.90
N ASN A 42 -4.74 13.59 3.45
CA ASN A 42 -4.71 13.86 4.88
C ASN A 42 -4.82 12.52 5.65
N SER A 43 -3.88 12.29 6.56
CA SER A 43 -3.61 11.02 7.24
C SER A 43 -4.76 10.45 8.09
N THR A 44 -5.92 11.10 8.10
CA THR A 44 -7.12 10.74 8.86
C THR A 44 -8.17 9.99 8.06
N ASP A 45 -8.04 9.93 6.73
CA ASP A 45 -9.03 9.27 5.88
C ASP A 45 -8.68 7.79 5.67
N HIS A 46 -9.14 6.95 6.61
CA HIS A 46 -8.92 5.50 6.59
C HIS A 46 -9.58 4.80 5.41
N GLU A 47 -10.57 5.41 4.76
CA GLU A 47 -11.19 4.86 3.56
C GLU A 47 -10.33 5.12 2.32
N ILE A 48 -9.67 6.28 2.25
CA ILE A 48 -8.87 6.68 1.08
C ILE A 48 -7.50 6.00 1.04
N LEU A 49 -6.88 5.73 2.20
CA LEU A 49 -5.49 5.29 2.25
C LEU A 49 -5.22 3.92 1.60
N PRO A 50 -6.04 2.89 1.82
CA PRO A 50 -5.92 1.63 1.07
C PRO A 50 -6.05 1.85 -0.44
N THR A 51 -6.93 2.76 -0.87
CA THR A 51 -7.15 3.05 -2.30
C THR A 51 -5.94 3.72 -2.95
N ASN A 52 -5.30 4.68 -2.29
CA ASN A 52 -4.10 5.33 -2.80
C ASN A 52 -2.96 4.32 -2.98
N VAL A 53 -2.71 3.50 -1.96
CA VAL A 53 -1.64 2.50 -1.99
C VAL A 53 -1.90 1.46 -3.06
N LYS A 54 -3.15 0.97 -3.16
CA LYS A 54 -3.53 0.03 -4.23
C LYS A 54 -3.27 0.62 -5.61
N SER A 55 -3.65 1.87 -5.83
CA SER A 55 -3.46 2.55 -7.12
C SER A 55 -1.99 2.72 -7.47
N ALA A 56 -1.16 3.05 -6.47
CA ALA A 56 0.29 3.17 -6.63
C ALA A 56 0.94 1.81 -6.96
N VAL A 57 0.51 0.73 -6.30
CA VAL A 57 0.97 -0.64 -6.59
C VAL A 57 0.53 -1.08 -7.99
N ASP A 58 -0.74 -0.91 -8.34
CA ASP A 58 -1.27 -1.25 -9.66
C ASP A 58 -0.50 -0.53 -10.78
N GLY A 59 -0.17 0.75 -10.57
CA GLY A 59 0.62 1.55 -11.50
C GLY A 59 2.09 1.12 -11.61
N ALA A 60 2.70 0.71 -10.49
CA ALA A 60 4.11 0.30 -10.46
C ALA A 60 4.33 -1.11 -11.01
N VAL A 61 3.41 -2.04 -10.75
CA VAL A 61 3.45 -3.45 -11.19
C VAL A 61 3.00 -3.58 -12.65
N GLY A 62 2.07 -2.73 -13.08
CA GLY A 62 1.53 -2.73 -14.44
C GLY A 62 0.74 -4.00 -14.76
N VAL A 63 1.10 -4.67 -15.86
CA VAL A 63 0.48 -5.93 -16.34
C VAL A 63 1.26 -7.19 -15.96
N ALA A 64 2.29 -7.06 -15.11
CA ALA A 64 3.02 -8.21 -14.61
C ALA A 64 2.05 -9.17 -13.89
N GLU A 65 2.35 -10.48 -13.92
CA GLU A 65 1.57 -11.51 -13.22
C GLU A 65 1.41 -11.06 -11.77
N ARG A 66 0.20 -10.60 -11.45
CA ARG A 66 -0.07 -9.88 -10.22
C ARG A 66 0.12 -10.85 -9.05
N PHE A 67 0.57 -10.32 -7.93
CA PHE A 67 0.35 -10.99 -6.64
C PHE A 67 -1.13 -11.34 -6.54
N ASP A 68 -1.43 -12.62 -6.30
CA ASP A 68 -2.78 -13.12 -6.07
C ASP A 68 -3.30 -12.47 -4.77
N ASP A 69 -4.21 -11.50 -4.89
CA ASP A 69 -4.96 -10.83 -3.83
C ASP A 69 -4.18 -10.10 -2.70
N ILE A 70 -4.03 -8.77 -2.85
CA ILE A 70 -3.55 -7.89 -1.76
C ILE A 70 -4.70 -7.55 -0.80
N THR A 71 -4.55 -7.88 0.49
CA THR A 71 -5.45 -7.43 1.55
C THR A 71 -4.83 -6.28 2.35
N MET A 72 -5.62 -5.25 2.62
CA MET A 72 -5.17 -4.00 3.26
C MET A 72 -6.15 -3.62 4.37
N LEU A 73 -5.63 -3.26 5.55
CA LEU A 73 -6.43 -2.85 6.70
C LEU A 73 -5.91 -1.53 7.25
N ALA A 74 -6.75 -0.49 7.23
CA ALA A 74 -6.50 0.80 7.87
C ALA A 74 -7.36 0.96 9.12
N ILE A 75 -6.74 1.27 10.26
CA ILE A 75 -7.45 1.45 11.54
C ILE A 75 -7.17 2.84 12.09
N THR A 76 -8.23 3.62 12.31
CA THR A 76 -8.18 4.87 13.07
C THR A 76 -8.56 4.61 14.52
N LEU A 77 -7.67 4.99 15.44
CA LEU A 77 -7.95 4.97 16.88
C LEU A 77 -8.48 6.34 17.30
N LYS A 78 -9.59 6.36 18.06
CA LYS A 78 -10.19 7.57 18.64
C LYS A 78 -9.76 7.76 20.09
#